data_AF-A0A7X6HZ00-F1
#
_entry.id   AF-A0A7X6HZ00-F1
#
_cell.length_a   1.000
_cell.length_b   1.000
_cell.length_c   1.000
_cell.angle_alpha   90.00
_cell.angle_beta   90.00
_cell.angle_gamma   90.00
#
_symmetry.space_group_name_H-M   'P 1'
#
loop_
_entity.id
_entity.type
_entity.pdbx_description
1 polymer ?
#
loop_
_entity_poly.entity_id
_entity_poly.type
_entity_poly.pdbx_seq_one_letter_code
_entity_poly.pdbx_strand_id
1 'polypeptide(L)' 'MTGFPSLRASPLRLTADQVRIGDLIAFAGGAPPVSFTEHRGGLVLLELDGTVRVTLPPRTPVVITRPRRRHRR' A
#
# COMPACT_ATOMS: atom_id res chain seq x y z
N MET A 1 -24.99 -20.31 10.01
CA MET A 1 -23.53 -20.13 9.96
C MET A 1 -23.15 -19.45 8.67
N THR A 2 -22.98 -18.13 8.68
CA THR A 2 -22.42 -17.37 7.54
C THR A 2 -21.09 -16.79 7.99
N GLY A 3 -20.05 -17.62 7.97
CA GLY A 3 -18.69 -17.14 8.15
C GLY A 3 -18.30 -16.32 6.94
N PHE A 4 -18.13 -15.00 7.09
CA PHE A 4 -17.43 -14.21 6.10
C PHE A 4 -16.06 -14.89 5.87
N PRO A 5 -15.64 -15.11 4.62
CA PRO A 5 -14.29 -15.62 4.35
C PRO A 5 -13.29 -14.75 5.13
N SER A 6 -12.49 -15.37 5.99
CA SER A 6 -11.39 -14.64 6.64
C SER A 6 -10.50 -14.08 5.54
N LEU A 7 -10.54 -12.77 5.32
CA LEU A 7 -9.71 -12.08 4.35
C LEU A 7 -8.26 -12.27 4.81
N ARG A 8 -7.54 -13.22 4.21
CA ARG A 8 -6.13 -13.45 4.52
C ARG A 8 -5.32 -12.36 3.84
N ALA A 9 -5.16 -11.25 4.54
CA ALA A 9 -4.20 -10.22 4.20
C ALA A 9 -2.95 -10.46 5.07
N SER A 10 -1.78 -10.51 4.44
CA SER A 10 -0.51 -10.68 5.14
C SER A 10 0.38 -9.48 4.83
N PRO A 11 1.13 -8.96 5.81
CA PRO A 11 2.07 -7.89 5.56
C PRO A 11 3.18 -8.40 4.63
N LEU A 12 3.53 -7.57 3.66
CA LEU A 12 4.60 -7.76 2.70
C LEU A 12 5.63 -6.67 2.90
N ARG A 13 6.91 -7.02 2.85
CA ARG A 13 8.01 -6.06 2.81
C ARG A 13 8.47 -5.91 1.37
N LEU A 14 8.26 -4.73 0.81
CA LEU A 14 8.54 -4.40 -0.59
C LEU A 14 9.38 -3.12 -0.66
N THR A 15 9.87 -2.77 -1.84
CA THR A 15 10.48 -1.47 -2.10
C THR A 15 9.40 -0.44 -2.48
N ALA A 16 9.67 0.84 -2.25
CA ALA A 16 8.70 1.93 -2.50
C ALA A 16 8.19 1.95 -3.95
N ASP A 17 9.03 1.58 -4.92
CA ASP A 17 8.67 1.45 -6.34
C ASP A 17 7.74 0.28 -6.68
N GLN A 18 7.50 -0.63 -5.74
CA GLN A 18 6.59 -1.77 -5.89
C GLN A 18 5.21 -1.52 -5.26
N VAL A 19 5.02 -0.36 -4.62
CA VAL A 19 3.77 0.07 -4.00
C VAL A 19 2.75 0.40 -5.10
N ARG A 20 1.49 0.04 -4.86
CA ARG A 20 0.39 0.28 -5.79
C ARG A 20 -0.73 1.04 -5.10
N ILE A 21 -1.50 1.80 -5.88
CA ILE A 21 -2.76 2.38 -5.42
C ILE A 21 -3.65 1.28 -4.83
N GLY A 22 -4.18 1.54 -3.63
CA GLY A 22 -5.00 0.60 -2.84
C GLY A 22 -4.21 -0.33 -1.91
N ASP A 23 -2.87 -0.33 -1.94
CA ASP A 23 -2.09 -0.94 -0.87
C ASP A 23 -2.28 -0.16 0.43
N LEU A 24 -2.35 -0.86 1.56
CA LEU A 24 -2.34 -0.23 2.89
C LEU A 24 -0.90 -0.18 3.39
N ILE A 25 -0.33 1.00 3.62
CA ILE A 25 1.08 1.14 4.03
C ILE A 25 1.18 1.35 5.54
N ALA A 26 2.10 0.64 6.20
CA ALA A 26 2.37 0.89 7.61
C ALA A 26 3.06 2.26 7.77
N PHE A 27 2.35 3.23 8.34
CA PHE A 27 2.82 4.61 8.49
C PHE A 27 2.27 5.24 9.76
N ALA A 28 3.16 5.82 10.59
CA ALA A 28 2.80 6.52 11.83
C ALA A 28 1.85 5.75 12.78
N GLY A 29 2.00 4.42 12.87
CA GLY A 29 1.15 3.55 13.69
C GLY A 29 -0.20 3.17 13.06
N GLY A 30 -0.50 3.67 11.86
CA GLY A 30 -1.67 3.32 11.07
C GLY A 30 -1.34 2.52 9.82
N ALA A 31 -2.39 2.22 9.04
CA ALA A 31 -2.30 1.55 7.75
C ALA A 31 -3.13 2.28 6.66
N PRO A 32 -2.88 3.57 6.38
CA PRO A 32 -3.66 4.32 5.40
C PRO A 32 -3.54 3.71 3.98
N PRO A 33 -4.59 3.81 3.16
CA PRO A 33 -4.54 3.38 1.77
C PRO A 33 -3.70 4.33 0.94
N VAL A 34 -2.94 3.79 -0.01
CA VAL A 34 -2.25 4.58 -1.04
C VAL A 34 -3.30 5.04 -2.05
N SER A 35 -3.52 6.34 -2.15
CA SER A 35 -4.46 6.96 -3.10
C SER A 35 -3.81 7.34 -4.42
N PHE A 36 -2.50 7.61 -4.42
CA PHE A 36 -1.74 8.03 -5.61
C PHE A 36 -0.29 7.55 -5.56
N THR A 37 0.28 7.29 -6.74
CA THR A 37 1.67 6.89 -6.92
C THR A 37 2.25 7.57 -8.16
N GLU A 38 3.43 8.20 -8.05
CA GLU A 38 4.16 8.77 -9.19
C GLU A 38 5.66 8.47 -9.09
N HIS A 39 6.28 8.17 -10.23
CA HIS A 39 7.73 7.99 -10.35
C HIS A 39 8.31 9.18 -11.11
N ARG A 40 9.13 10.00 -10.44
CA ARG A 40 9.74 11.18 -11.07
C ARG A 40 11.16 11.41 -10.56
N GLY A 41 12.10 11.61 -11.48
CA GLY A 41 13.47 12.00 -11.14
C GLY A 41 14.21 11.03 -10.22
N GLY A 42 13.92 9.72 -10.30
CA GLY A 42 14.53 8.72 -9.43
C GLY A 42 13.94 8.68 -8.01
N LEU A 43 12.77 9.29 -7.78
CA LEU A 43 12.00 9.22 -6.54
C LEU A 43 10.61 8.64 -6.79
N VAL A 44 10.01 8.12 -5.73
CA VAL A 44 8.62 7.67 -5.70
C VAL A 44 7.84 8.60 -4.78
N LEU A 45 6.81 9.25 -5.31
CA LEU A 45 5.83 10.01 -4.55
C LEU A 45 4.62 9.11 -4.27
N LEU A 46 4.27 8.98 -3.01
CA LEU A 46 3.07 8.29 -2.55
C LEU A 46 2.14 9.30 -1.88
N GLU A 47 0.85 9.24 -2.20
CA GLU A 47 -0.20 9.91 -1.43
C GLU A 47 -0.97 8.86 -0.63
N LEU A 48 -1.18 9.14 0.65
CA LEU A 48 -1.86 8.26 1.60
C LEU A 48 -3.15 8.93 2.06
N ASP A 49 -4.27 8.22 1.89
CA ASP A 49 -5.61 8.66 2.28
C ASP A 49 -6.01 10.06 1.76
N GLY A 50 -5.41 10.50 0.65
CA GLY A 50 -5.64 11.83 0.08
C GLY A 50 -5.07 13.00 0.87
N THR A 51 -4.36 12.76 1.98
CA THR A 51 -3.95 13.81 2.94
C THR A 51 -2.45 13.88 3.17
N VAL A 52 -1.77 12.73 3.18
CA VAL A 52 -0.34 12.66 3.48
C VAL A 52 0.43 12.39 2.19
N ARG A 53 1.46 13.18 1.92
CA ARG A 53 2.40 12.94 0.81
C ARG A 53 3.77 12.55 1.34
N VAL A 54 4.31 11.46 0.80
CA VAL A 54 5.63 10.94 1.17
C VAL A 54 6.45 10.72 -0.09
N THR A 55 7.65 11.31 -0.13
CA THR A 55 8.60 11.11 -1.21
C THR A 55 9.73 10.22 -0.73
N LEU A 56 9.97 9.10 -1.41
CA LEU A 56 10.94 8.09 -1.02
C LEU A 56 11.90 7.76 -2.17
N PRO A 57 13.17 7.42 -1.87
CA PRO A 57 14.00 6.68 -2.80
C PRO A 57 13.32 5.35 -3.21
N PRO A 58 13.39 4.92 -4.49
CA PRO A 58 12.71 3.73 -5.01
C PRO A 58 12.97 2.47 -4.20
N ARG A 59 14.21 2.28 -3.75
CA ARG A 59 14.64 1.09 -3.00
C ARG A 59 14.35 1.16 -1.49
N THR A 60 13.66 2.20 -1.03
CA THR A 60 13.28 2.30 0.38
C THR A 60 12.38 1.14 0.75
N PRO A 61 12.73 0.32 1.75
CA PRO A 61 11.88 -0.77 2.17
C PRO A 61 10.66 -0.22 2.91
N VAL A 62 9.47 -0.68 2.51
CA VAL A 62 8.19 -0.34 3.13
C VAL A 62 7.43 -1.62 3.47
N VAL A 63 6.57 -1.53 4.48
CA VAL A 63 5.66 -2.62 4.86
C VAL A 63 4.28 -2.26 4.37
N ILE A 64 3.68 -3.15 3.58
CA ILE A 64 2.34 -2.96 3.02
C ILE A 64 1.47 -4.19 3.28
N THR A 65 0.17 -3.97 3.34
CA THR A 65 -0.83 -5.02 3.26
C THR A 65 -1.60 -4.83 1.95
N ARG A 66 -1.56 -5.83 1.08
CA ARG A 66 -2.24 -5.78 -0.22
C ARG A 66 -3.58 -6.51 -0.16
N PRO A 67 -4.72 -5.80 -0.24
CA PRO A 67 -6.02 -6.47 -0.27
C PRO A 67 -6.11 -7.35 -1.52
N ARG A 68 -6.34 -8.65 -1.34
CA ARG A 68 -6.69 -9.53 -2.46
C ARG A 68 -8.10 -9.16 -2.89
N ARG A 69 -8.25 -8.59 -4.09
CA ARG A 69 -9.59 -8.47 -4.71
C ARG A 69 -10.21 -9.86 -4.72
N ARG A 70 -11.33 -10.03 -4.03
CA ARG A 70 -12.18 -11.21 -4.22
C ARG A 70 -12.60 -11.16 -5.69
N HIS A 71 -12.19 -12.14 -6.49
CA HIS A 71 -12.84 -12.36 -7.78
C HIS A 71 -14.33 -12.56 -7.48
N ARG A 72 -15.16 -11.57 -7.82
CA ARG A 72 -16.59 -11.80 -8.02
C ARG A 72 -16.67 -12.71 -9.24
N ARG A 73 -16.96 -13.99 -9.02
CA ARG A 73 -17.46 -14.90 -10.05
C ARG A 73 -18.88 -14.51 -10.39
#